data_AF-A0A2S7YBL8-F1
#
_entry.id   AF-A0A2S7YBL8-F1
#
_cell.length_a   1.000
_cell.length_b   1.000
_cell.length_c   1.000
_cell.angle_alpha   90.00
_cell.angle_beta   90.00
_cell.angle_gamma   90.00
#
_symmetry.space_group_name_H-M   'P 1'
#
loop_
_entity.id
_entity.type
_entity.pdbx_description
1 polymer ?
#
loop_
_entity_poly.entity_id
_entity_poly.type
_entity_poly.pdbx_seq_one_letter_code
_entity_poly.pdbx_strand_id
1 'polypeptide(L)'
;MKLTYLPLYTIACAFTTNAATVEFYSDADCGNKVGDRDVWDNSCAAENPEFKSVKVTATGGWGQRLWTYSDEYGCPLSSQTGCLTAESTGTCYNTWGTSRSIGSWWLPLSC
;
A
#
# COMPACT_ATOMS: atom_id res chain seq x y z
N MET A 1 -49.54 21.87 16.65
CA MET A 1 -48.08 21.93 16.76
C MET A 1 -47.50 21.37 15.48
N LYS A 2 -46.77 22.17 14.70
CA LYS A 2 -46.28 21.82 13.35
C LYS A 2 -44.82 21.36 13.51
N LEU A 3 -44.57 20.05 13.42
CA LEU A 3 -43.21 19.50 13.44
C LEU A 3 -42.52 19.80 12.11
N THR A 4 -41.60 20.76 12.13
CA THR A 4 -40.74 21.10 11.01
C THR A 4 -39.62 20.05 10.93
N TYR A 5 -39.70 19.15 9.95
CA TYR A 5 -38.64 18.18 9.67
C TYR A 5 -37.43 18.92 9.08
N LEU A 6 -36.35 19.01 9.85
CA LEU A 6 -35.04 19.43 9.36
C LEU A 6 -34.44 18.26 8.57
N PRO A 7 -34.11 18.43 7.28
CA PRO A 7 -33.40 17.39 6.54
C PRO A 7 -31.97 17.30 7.08
N LEU A 8 -31.67 16.20 7.78
CA LEU A 8 -30.29 15.80 8.07
C LEU A 8 -29.63 15.44 6.74
N TYR A 9 -28.94 16.41 6.14
CA TYR A 9 -27.99 16.15 5.07
C TYR A 9 -26.81 15.38 5.68
N THR A 10 -26.85 14.05 5.59
CA THR A 10 -25.68 13.21 5.84
C THR A 10 -24.62 13.54 4.79
N ILE A 11 -23.63 14.33 5.18
CA ILE A 11 -22.40 14.50 4.40
C ILE A 11 -21.68 13.15 4.51
N ALA A 12 -21.95 12.25 3.57
CA ALA A 12 -21.15 11.05 3.39
C ALA A 12 -19.74 11.53 2.96
N CYS A 13 -18.81 11.54 3.90
CA CYS A 13 -17.40 11.70 3.59
C CYS A 13 -17.00 10.42 2.83
N ALA A 14 -17.06 10.47 1.51
CA ALA A 14 -16.54 9.41 0.66
C ALA A 14 -15.02 9.42 0.81
N PHE A 15 -14.51 8.67 1.79
CA PHE A 15 -13.12 8.25 1.77
C PHE A 15 -12.99 7.38 0.53
N THR A 16 -12.42 7.92 -0.54
CA THR A 16 -12.02 7.11 -1.69
C THR A 16 -10.92 6.18 -1.18
N THR A 17 -11.28 4.94 -0.86
CA THR A 17 -10.31 3.90 -0.52
C THR A 17 -9.64 3.49 -1.82
N ASN A 18 -8.49 4.09 -2.12
CA ASN A 18 -7.71 3.68 -3.27
C ASN A 18 -6.84 2.48 -2.86
N ALA A 19 -6.70 1.53 -3.77
CA ALA A 19 -5.87 0.35 -3.58
C ALA A 19 -4.84 0.28 -4.71
N ALA A 20 -3.58 0.10 -4.35
CA ALA A 20 -2.55 -0.25 -5.32
C ALA A 20 -2.40 -1.76 -5.37
N THR A 21 -2.45 -2.33 -6.57
CA THR A 21 -2.10 -3.74 -6.75
C THR A 21 -0.60 -3.83 -6.94
N VAL A 22 0.04 -4.63 -6.10
CA VAL A 22 1.49 -4.80 -6.07
C VAL A 22 1.82 -6.28 -6.29
N GLU A 23 2.66 -6.55 -7.26
CA GLU A 23 3.26 -7.87 -7.45
C GLU A 23 4.56 -7.97 -6.67
N PHE A 24 4.77 -9.12 -6.04
CA PHE A 24 5.95 -9.45 -5.25
C PHE A 24 6.84 -10.43 -6.01
N TYR A 25 8.15 -10.26 -5.89
CA TYR A 25 9.14 -11.07 -6.57
C TYR A 25 10.27 -11.50 -5.61
N SER A 26 10.75 -12.73 -5.74
CA SER A 26 11.77 -13.30 -4.85
C SER A 26 13.21 -12.88 -5.17
N ASP A 27 13.44 -12.31 -6.36
CA ASP A 27 14.70 -11.73 -6.80
C ASP A 27 14.65 -10.19 -6.80
N ALA A 28 15.78 -9.58 -7.13
CA ALA A 28 15.96 -8.13 -7.14
C ALA A 28 15.74 -7.50 -8.53
N ASP A 29 15.13 -8.18 -9.49
CA ASP A 29 14.94 -7.64 -10.85
C ASP A 29 13.53 -7.93 -11.40
N CYS A 30 12.59 -8.26 -10.51
CA CYS A 30 11.24 -8.67 -10.84
C CYS A 30 11.16 -9.81 -11.87
N GLY A 31 12.06 -10.79 -11.78
CA GLY A 31 12.13 -11.95 -12.68
C GLY A 31 11.20 -13.10 -12.28
N ASN A 32 11.11 -13.39 -10.99
CA ASN A 32 10.37 -14.51 -10.42
C ASN A 32 9.27 -14.03 -9.49
N LYS A 33 8.04 -13.90 -10.04
CA LYS A 33 6.85 -13.51 -9.28
C LYS A 33 6.52 -14.58 -8.23
N VAL A 34 6.26 -14.16 -7.00
CA VAL A 34 5.85 -15.02 -5.88
C VAL A 34 4.43 -14.74 -5.37
N GLY A 35 3.86 -13.58 -5.72
CA GLY A 35 2.49 -13.25 -5.35
C GLY A 35 2.08 -11.86 -5.80
N ASP A 36 0.86 -11.48 -5.45
CA ASP A 36 0.36 -10.12 -5.59
C ASP A 36 -0.65 -9.80 -4.49
N ARG A 37 -0.86 -8.50 -4.25
CA ARG A 37 -1.75 -8.00 -3.21
C ARG A 37 -2.28 -6.62 -3.55
N ASP A 38 -3.53 -6.40 -3.17
CA ASP A 38 -4.09 -5.06 -3.06
C ASP A 38 -3.69 -4.43 -1.72
N VAL A 39 -2.98 -3.30 -1.79
CA VAL A 39 -2.55 -2.51 -0.64
C VAL A 39 -3.43 -1.27 -0.57
N TRP A 40 -4.33 -1.26 0.40
CA TRP A 40 -5.32 -0.20 0.59
C TRP A 40 -4.72 0.99 1.34
N ASP A 41 -5.25 2.17 1.07
CA ASP A 41 -4.95 3.39 1.82
C ASP A 41 -5.03 3.18 3.34
N ASN A 42 -3.99 3.63 4.06
CA ASN A 42 -3.87 3.54 5.52
C ASN A 42 -4.01 2.10 6.07
N SER A 43 -3.50 1.12 5.32
CA SER A 43 -3.53 -0.30 5.71
C SER A 43 -2.15 -0.95 5.66
N CYS A 44 -2.03 -2.08 6.34
CA CYS A 44 -0.90 -3.01 6.23
C CYS A 44 -1.41 -4.30 5.59
N ALA A 45 -0.79 -4.68 4.48
CA ALA A 45 -0.85 -6.03 3.97
C ALA A 45 0.28 -6.84 4.60
N ALA A 46 -0.06 -7.60 5.64
CA ALA A 46 0.79 -8.58 6.30
C ALA A 46 0.76 -9.94 5.58
N GLU A 47 1.57 -10.89 6.05
CA GLU A 47 1.54 -12.31 5.62
C GLU A 47 1.81 -12.51 4.13
N ASN A 48 2.70 -11.71 3.55
CA ASN A 48 3.10 -11.89 2.17
C ASN A 48 4.22 -12.95 2.08
N PRO A 49 4.37 -13.63 0.93
CA PRO A 49 5.58 -14.38 0.64
C PRO A 49 6.82 -13.50 0.78
N GLU A 50 7.98 -14.06 1.12
CA GLU A 50 9.23 -13.28 1.12
C GLU A 50 9.52 -12.71 -0.27
N PHE A 51 9.81 -11.40 -0.31
CA PHE A 51 10.10 -10.69 -1.55
C PHE A 51 11.30 -9.75 -1.42
N LYS A 52 11.99 -9.56 -2.55
CA LYS A 52 13.18 -8.69 -2.68
C LYS A 52 12.98 -7.57 -3.71
N SER A 53 11.95 -7.68 -4.53
CA SER A 53 11.50 -6.61 -5.39
C SER A 53 9.99 -6.62 -5.55
N VAL A 54 9.44 -5.47 -5.92
CA VAL A 54 8.00 -5.26 -6.11
C VAL A 54 7.74 -4.48 -7.39
N LYS A 55 6.55 -4.69 -7.97
CA LYS A 55 6.07 -3.92 -9.12
C LYS A 55 4.63 -3.52 -8.88
N VAL A 56 4.35 -2.22 -8.97
CA VAL A 56 2.96 -1.74 -8.94
C VAL A 56 2.33 -2.03 -10.31
N THR A 57 1.21 -2.74 -10.34
CA THR A 57 0.49 -3.09 -11.56
C THR A 57 -0.82 -2.33 -11.72
N ALA A 58 -1.43 -1.89 -10.60
CA ALA A 58 -2.55 -0.96 -10.59
C ALA A 58 -2.28 0.16 -9.60
N THR A 59 -2.55 1.40 -9.99
CA THR A 59 -2.30 2.57 -9.14
C THR A 59 -3.36 2.71 -8.06
N GLY A 60 -2.93 3.00 -6.83
CA GLY A 60 -3.80 3.29 -5.70
C GLY A 60 -3.90 4.78 -5.37
N GLY A 61 -3.81 5.66 -6.38
CA GLY A 61 -4.17 7.07 -6.23
C GLY A 61 -3.00 8.02 -6.02
N TRP A 62 -3.25 9.31 -6.30
CA TRP A 62 -2.23 10.37 -6.28
C TRP A 62 -1.76 10.65 -4.85
N GLY A 63 -0.45 10.56 -4.60
CA GLY A 63 0.11 10.78 -3.26
C GLY A 63 0.09 9.56 -2.33
N GLN A 64 -0.46 8.42 -2.77
CA GLN A 64 -0.32 7.17 -2.04
C GLN A 64 1.12 6.65 -2.14
N ARG A 65 1.70 6.31 -0.99
CA ARG A 65 3.05 5.76 -0.88
C ARG A 65 2.96 4.34 -0.31
N LEU A 66 3.85 3.48 -0.77
CA LEU A 66 3.96 2.10 -0.33
C LEU A 66 5.29 1.92 0.39
N TRP A 67 5.24 1.29 1.55
CA TRP A 67 6.41 0.97 2.36
C TRP A 67 6.49 -0.52 2.56
N THR A 68 7.66 -1.09 2.33
CA THR A 68 7.92 -2.51 2.58
C THR A 68 8.64 -2.67 3.90
N TYR A 69 8.41 -3.80 4.58
CA TYR A 69 9.02 -4.08 5.86
C TYR A 69 9.50 -5.52 5.97
N SER A 70 10.51 -5.74 6.82
CA SER A 70 11.17 -7.05 6.99
C SER A 70 10.32 -8.09 7.73
N ASP A 71 9.45 -7.64 8.63
CA ASP A 71 8.62 -8.51 9.47
C ASP A 71 7.26 -8.78 8.80
N GLU A 72 6.76 -10.00 8.97
CA GLU A 72 5.50 -10.49 8.38
C GLU A 72 4.26 -9.74 8.90
N TYR A 73 4.28 -9.30 10.16
CA TYR A 73 3.17 -8.59 10.83
C TYR A 73 3.54 -7.17 11.24
N GLY A 74 4.67 -6.68 10.75
CA GLY A 74 5.33 -5.53 11.33
C GLY A 74 5.03 -4.18 10.68
N CYS A 75 4.02 -3.99 9.82
CA CYS A 75 3.71 -2.60 9.43
C CYS A 75 2.88 -1.88 10.51
N PRO A 76 3.19 -0.62 10.87
CA PRO A 76 4.40 0.15 10.53
C PRO A 76 5.53 0.03 11.57
N LEU A 77 5.46 -0.91 12.52
CA LEU A 77 6.32 -1.00 13.71
C LEU A 77 7.68 -1.68 13.50
N SER A 78 7.95 -2.25 12.32
CA SER A 78 9.18 -3.01 12.01
C SER A 78 10.13 -2.23 11.09
N SER A 79 11.30 -2.81 10.84
CA SER A 79 12.31 -2.22 9.99
C SER A 79 11.81 -2.07 8.56
N GLN A 80 11.77 -0.82 8.10
CA GLN A 80 11.47 -0.49 6.71
C GLN A 80 12.59 -1.01 5.81
N THR A 81 12.20 -1.66 4.72
CA THR A 81 13.09 -2.25 3.72
C THR A 81 12.91 -1.60 2.36
N GLY A 82 12.02 -0.63 2.20
CA GLY A 82 11.79 0.03 0.93
C GLY A 82 10.65 1.01 1.00
N CYS A 83 10.62 1.91 0.02
CA CYS A 83 9.59 2.93 -0.12
C CYS A 83 9.44 3.32 -1.58
N LEU A 84 8.22 3.34 -2.09
CA LEU A 84 7.90 3.71 -3.47
C LEU A 84 6.57 4.45 -3.54
N THR A 85 6.34 5.16 -4.64
CA THR A 85 5.02 5.76 -4.92
C THR A 85 4.12 4.73 -5.60
N ALA A 86 2.85 4.68 -5.19
CA ALA A 86 1.83 3.82 -5.79
C ALA A 86 1.41 4.27 -7.22
N GLU A 87 1.96 5.38 -7.70
CA GLU A 87 1.70 5.95 -9.02
C GLU A 87 2.59 5.33 -10.11
N SER A 88 3.76 4.80 -9.72
CA SER A 88 4.76 4.29 -10.66
C SER A 88 4.45 2.85 -11.08
N THR A 89 3.47 2.71 -11.97
CA THR A 89 3.08 1.41 -12.53
C THR A 89 4.13 0.85 -13.49
N GLY A 90 4.31 -0.46 -13.49
CA GLY A 90 5.21 -1.17 -14.41
C GLY A 90 6.71 -1.12 -14.06
N THR A 91 7.13 -0.21 -13.19
CA THR A 91 8.51 -0.09 -12.73
C THR A 91 8.83 -1.15 -11.66
N CYS A 92 9.97 -1.83 -11.81
CA CYS A 92 10.48 -2.74 -10.78
C CYS A 92 11.22 -1.95 -9.70
N TYR A 93 10.88 -2.21 -8.44
CA TYR A 93 11.48 -1.57 -7.27
C TYR A 93 12.15 -2.61 -6.38
N ASN A 94 13.43 -2.37 -6.09
CA ASN A 94 14.20 -3.24 -5.21
C ASN A 94 14.07 -2.82 -3.77
N THR A 95 13.86 -3.79 -2.89
CA THR A 95 13.92 -3.57 -1.46
C THR A 95 15.38 -3.64 -1.00
N TRP A 96 15.74 -2.87 0.03
CA TRP A 96 17.08 -2.82 0.64
C TRP A 96 17.47 -4.10 1.39
N GLY A 97 16.54 -5.06 1.49
CA GLY A 97 16.71 -6.36 2.12
C GLY A 97 15.50 -7.24 1.81
N THR A 98 15.36 -8.38 2.48
CA THR A 98 14.15 -9.19 2.32
C THR A 98 12.96 -8.58 3.08
N SER A 99 11.80 -8.59 2.44
CA SER A 99 10.56 -8.02 2.96
C SER A 99 9.47 -9.08 3.06
N ARG A 100 8.54 -8.92 4.01
CA ARG A 100 7.42 -9.85 4.28
C ARG A 100 6.09 -9.14 4.50
N SER A 101 6.09 -7.81 4.64
CA SER A 101 4.87 -7.00 4.69
C SER A 101 5.01 -5.70 3.90
N ILE A 102 3.87 -5.15 3.50
CA ILE A 102 3.80 -3.88 2.78
C ILE A 102 2.62 -3.06 3.32
N GLY A 103 2.85 -1.78 3.57
CA GLY A 103 1.82 -0.85 4.06
C GLY A 103 1.68 0.36 3.16
N SER A 104 0.54 1.04 3.27
CA SER A 104 0.23 2.27 2.53
C SER A 104 -0.26 3.35 3.47
N TRP A 105 0.27 4.57 3.31
CA TRP A 105 0.06 5.74 4.15
C TRP A 105 0.17 7.05 3.34
N TRP A 106 -0.55 8.09 3.77
CA TRP A 106 -0.57 9.41 3.10
C TRP A 106 0.37 10.45 3.73
N LEU A 107 0.96 10.13 4.88
CA LEU A 107 1.71 11.08 5.70
C LEU A 107 3.08 11.44 5.08
N PRO A 108 3.65 12.62 5.41
CA PRO A 108 4.90 13.14 4.85
C PRO A 108 6.15 12.43 5.38
N LEU A 109 6.07 11.12 5.61
CA LEU A 109 7.24 10.29 5.82
C LEU A 109 7.87 10.11 4.44
N SER A 110 8.92 10.89 4.16
CA SER A 110 9.70 10.74 2.95
C SER A 110 10.18 9.27 2.83
N CYS A 111 9.78 8.62 1.73
CA CYS A 111 10.80 7.99 0.89
C CYS A 111 11.76 9.11 0.47
#